data_AF-A0A1V2ESS5-F1
#
_entry.id   AF-A0A1V2ESS5-F1
#
_cell.length_a   1.000
_cell.length_b   1.000
_cell.length_c   1.000
_cell.angle_alpha   90.00
_cell.angle_beta   90.00
_cell.angle_gamma   90.00
#
_symmetry.space_group_name_H-M   'P 1'
#
loop_
_entity.id
_entity.type
_entity.pdbx_description
1 polymer ?
#
loop_
_entity_poly.entity_id
_entity_poly.type
_entity_poly.pdbx_seq_one_letter_code
_entity_poly.pdbx_strand_id
1 'polypeptide(L)'
;MRRLLPLLAFALATPALAQQQPAPIMEPGAIERMKPGEYLWAPQIAPEGPVTMIVSLKTQRAYVYRNGVPIGVTTVSSGKPGHATPTGVFTILQKRVDHHSNLYNNAPMPYMQRLTWDGIALHAGSLPGYPASHGCVRLPLAFAKQLYGVTKLGLTVVITDEGLVPEVAPASNPLTTPALDGHKTPTSYSWNPELAPTGPVSIIVSGRDRRIVVMRNGKQIGTASLMLDEPITTTQAFNLRAIDANGAHWTRLPLPGGGTNAGGELTADERTKGHVPDAFRQKLEAILTPGATMLVTRETLATSGTGSKLAVLVTDEK
;
A
#
# COMPACT_ATOMS: atom_id res chain seq x y z
N MET A 1 3.94 51.74 62.16
CA MET A 1 3.34 51.65 60.82
C MET A 1 3.54 50.23 60.28
N ARG A 2 2.49 49.64 59.70
CA ARG A 2 2.34 48.22 59.35
C ARG A 2 3.35 47.74 58.29
N ARG A 3 3.81 46.49 58.47
CA ARG A 3 4.64 45.68 57.56
C ARG A 3 3.88 45.32 56.28
N LEU A 4 4.60 45.19 55.15
CA LEU A 4 4.16 44.46 53.96
C LEU A 4 5.34 43.63 53.43
N LEU A 5 5.26 42.31 53.64
CA LEU A 5 6.09 41.28 53.01
C LEU A 5 5.48 40.98 51.62
N PRO A 6 6.28 40.71 50.57
CA PRO A 6 5.71 40.25 49.31
C PRO A 6 5.35 38.76 49.43
N LEU A 7 4.07 38.42 49.22
CA LEU A 7 3.65 37.04 49.03
C LEU A 7 4.11 36.56 47.64
N LEU A 8 5.03 35.61 47.60
CA LEU A 8 5.31 34.81 46.42
C LEU A 8 4.17 33.78 46.26
N ALA A 9 3.33 33.95 45.25
CA ALA A 9 2.29 32.97 44.92
C ALA A 9 2.92 31.80 44.14
N PHE A 10 3.10 30.65 44.78
CA PHE A 10 3.39 29.40 44.09
C PHE A 10 2.11 28.88 43.45
N ALA A 11 2.01 29.00 42.12
CA ALA A 11 0.98 28.32 41.34
C ALA A 11 1.30 26.83 41.29
N LEU A 12 0.54 26.02 42.04
CA LEU A 12 0.56 24.56 41.90
C LEU A 12 -0.06 24.21 40.55
N ALA A 13 0.78 23.86 39.57
CA ALA A 13 0.33 23.27 38.32
C ALA A 13 -0.23 21.87 38.60
N THR A 14 -1.55 21.74 38.60
CA THR A 14 -2.21 20.43 38.58
C THR A 14 -1.84 19.74 37.27
N PRO A 15 -1.30 18.50 37.28
CA PRO A 15 -1.09 17.77 36.04
C PRO A 15 -2.47 17.48 35.45
N ALA A 16 -2.78 18.15 34.34
CA ALA A 16 -3.92 17.78 33.52
C ALA A 16 -3.64 16.37 33.00
N LEU A 17 -4.32 15.38 33.57
CA LEU A 17 -4.47 14.07 32.94
C LEU A 17 -5.07 14.33 31.57
N ALA A 18 -4.21 14.30 30.54
CA ALA A 18 -4.65 14.26 29.17
C ALA A 18 -5.52 13.02 29.04
N GLN A 19 -6.84 13.22 29.02
CA GLN A 19 -7.78 12.18 28.62
C GLN A 19 -7.38 11.80 27.19
N GLN A 20 -6.70 10.66 27.03
CA GLN A 20 -6.51 10.04 25.74
C GLN A 20 -7.92 9.74 25.23
N GLN A 21 -8.41 10.61 24.34
CA GLN A 21 -9.61 10.35 23.57
C GLN A 21 -9.40 8.99 22.89
N PRO A 22 -10.25 7.98 23.15
CA PRO A 22 -10.16 6.74 22.40
C PRO A 22 -10.25 7.08 20.92
N ALA A 23 -9.39 6.45 20.10
CA ALA A 23 -9.52 6.55 18.65
C ALA A 23 -10.97 6.19 18.29
N PRO A 24 -11.64 6.95 17.40
CA PRO A 24 -13.02 6.69 17.05
C PRO A 24 -13.14 5.24 16.58
N ILE A 25 -13.83 4.42 17.37
CA ILE A 25 -14.18 3.06 17.01
C ILE A 25 -15.13 3.22 15.82
N MET A 26 -14.65 2.94 14.62
CA MET A 26 -15.50 2.94 13.43
C MET A 26 -16.50 1.80 13.59
N GLU A 27 -17.78 2.14 13.63
CA GLU A 27 -18.88 1.18 13.59
C GLU A 27 -18.64 0.17 12.45
N PRO A 28 -18.85 -1.13 12.68
CA PRO A 28 -18.79 -2.13 11.61
C PRO A 28 -19.63 -1.71 10.40
N GLY A 29 -19.06 -1.83 9.20
CA GLY A 29 -19.72 -1.44 7.96
C GLY A 29 -19.70 0.07 7.63
N ALA A 30 -19.07 0.92 8.45
CA ALA A 30 -19.07 2.37 8.23
C ALA A 30 -18.38 2.79 6.92
N ILE A 31 -17.33 2.08 6.49
CA ILE A 31 -16.59 2.39 5.24
C ILE A 31 -17.41 2.00 4.00
N GLU A 32 -18.14 0.90 4.10
CA GLU A 32 -19.01 0.36 3.05
C GLU A 32 -20.15 1.32 2.76
N ARG A 33 -20.70 1.93 3.81
CA ARG A 33 -21.80 2.91 3.71
C ARG A 33 -21.34 4.30 3.28
N MET A 34 -20.03 4.55 3.11
CA MET A 34 -19.54 5.86 2.67
C MET A 34 -20.15 6.25 1.32
N LYS A 35 -20.68 7.46 1.26
CA LYS A 35 -21.24 8.06 0.05
C LYS A 35 -20.12 8.59 -0.86
N PRO A 36 -20.37 8.72 -2.17
CA PRO A 36 -19.39 9.30 -3.08
C PRO A 36 -18.93 10.68 -2.62
N GLY A 37 -17.61 10.89 -2.55
CA GLY A 37 -17.00 12.12 -2.03
C GLY A 37 -16.63 12.08 -0.55
N GLU A 38 -17.14 11.12 0.22
CA GLU A 38 -16.81 10.99 1.65
C GLU A 38 -15.41 10.40 1.85
N TYR A 39 -14.76 10.82 2.94
CA TYR A 39 -13.47 10.36 3.38
C TYR A 39 -13.29 10.52 4.89
N LEU A 40 -12.38 9.74 5.46
CA LEU A 40 -11.86 9.86 6.82
C LEU A 40 -10.35 10.13 6.74
N TRP A 41 -9.85 11.00 7.61
CA TRP A 41 -8.44 11.38 7.66
C TRP A 41 -8.01 11.60 9.11
N ALA A 42 -7.06 10.81 9.58
CA ALA A 42 -6.58 10.82 10.95
C ALA A 42 -5.05 10.60 11.00
N PRO A 43 -4.23 11.52 10.45
CA PRO A 43 -2.78 11.35 10.38
C PRO A 43 -2.08 11.33 11.74
N GLN A 44 -2.74 11.82 12.80
CA GLN A 44 -2.18 11.88 14.15
C GLN A 44 -2.03 10.51 14.83
N ILE A 45 -2.79 9.49 14.41
CA ILE A 45 -2.71 8.14 15.00
C ILE A 45 -1.39 7.43 14.66
N ALA A 46 -0.71 7.89 13.61
CA ALA A 46 0.65 7.51 13.26
C ALA A 46 1.37 8.76 12.74
N PRO A 47 2.10 9.50 13.57
CA PRO A 47 2.68 10.80 13.17
C PRO A 47 3.79 10.66 12.13
N GLU A 48 4.57 9.58 12.21
CA GLU A 48 5.77 9.36 11.40
C GLU A 48 5.78 7.98 10.74
N GLY A 49 6.60 7.86 9.71
CA GLY A 49 6.90 6.59 9.06
C GLY A 49 6.47 6.48 7.60
N PRO A 50 6.76 5.33 6.97
CA PRO A 50 6.52 5.08 5.56
C PRO A 50 5.02 5.09 5.25
N VAL A 51 4.63 5.73 4.14
CA VAL A 51 3.24 5.79 3.69
C VAL A 51 3.04 4.84 2.52
N THR A 52 1.95 4.08 2.54
CA THR A 52 1.50 3.22 1.44
C THR A 52 0.02 3.47 1.19
N MET A 53 -0.37 3.53 -0.08
CA MET A 53 -1.78 3.65 -0.47
C MET A 53 -2.26 2.38 -1.15
N ILE A 54 -3.49 1.97 -0.85
CA ILE A 54 -4.13 0.79 -1.42
C ILE A 54 -5.46 1.22 -2.01
N VAL A 55 -5.72 0.92 -3.27
CA VAL A 55 -6.95 1.24 -4.00
C VAL A 55 -7.65 -0.06 -4.37
N SER A 56 -8.91 -0.21 -3.97
CA SER A 56 -9.79 -1.29 -4.43
C SER A 56 -10.74 -0.76 -5.48
N LEU A 57 -10.61 -1.27 -6.71
CA LEU A 57 -11.47 -0.95 -7.83
C LEU A 57 -12.89 -1.51 -7.60
N LYS A 58 -12.99 -2.74 -7.08
CA LYS A 58 -14.28 -3.39 -6.79
C LYS A 58 -15.13 -2.63 -5.77
N THR A 59 -14.53 -2.08 -4.72
CA THR A 59 -15.26 -1.31 -3.69
C THR A 59 -15.28 0.20 -3.95
N GLN A 60 -14.53 0.67 -4.95
CA GLN A 60 -14.30 2.11 -5.19
C GLN A 60 -13.87 2.81 -3.89
N ARG A 61 -12.87 2.23 -3.21
CA ARG A 61 -12.26 2.79 -1.99
C ARG A 61 -10.76 2.87 -2.13
N ALA A 62 -10.16 3.82 -1.41
CA ALA A 62 -8.74 3.83 -1.18
C ALA A 62 -8.41 4.05 0.31
N TYR A 63 -7.33 3.41 0.74
CA TYR A 63 -6.84 3.36 2.10
C TYR A 63 -5.41 3.88 2.11
N VAL A 64 -5.10 4.70 3.10
CA VAL A 64 -3.76 5.26 3.30
C VAL A 64 -3.25 4.75 4.62
N TYR A 65 -2.17 4.00 4.55
CA TYR A 65 -1.47 3.48 5.70
C TYR A 65 -0.22 4.31 5.95
N ARG A 66 0.06 4.63 7.21
CA ARG A 66 1.38 5.10 7.62
C ARG A 66 1.91 4.15 8.65
N ASN A 67 3.08 3.59 8.37
CA ASN A 67 3.70 2.60 9.23
C ASN A 67 2.73 1.42 9.47
N GLY A 68 1.97 0.99 8.47
CA GLY A 68 0.94 -0.05 8.64
C GLY A 68 -0.34 0.34 9.41
N VAL A 69 -0.42 1.55 9.96
CA VAL A 69 -1.64 2.06 10.64
C VAL A 69 -2.52 2.81 9.63
N PRO A 70 -3.84 2.52 9.51
CA PRO A 70 -4.72 3.18 8.56
C PRO A 70 -5.01 4.63 8.96
N ILE A 71 -4.28 5.59 8.38
CA ILE A 71 -4.43 7.03 8.65
C ILE A 71 -5.47 7.73 7.78
N GLY A 72 -6.04 7.04 6.79
CA GLY A 72 -7.07 7.62 5.93
C GLY A 72 -7.82 6.60 5.10
N VAL A 73 -9.08 6.89 4.81
CA VAL A 73 -9.95 6.10 3.92
C VAL A 73 -10.77 7.06 3.07
N THR A 74 -10.97 6.77 1.80
CA THR A 74 -11.77 7.61 0.89
C THR A 74 -12.55 6.78 -0.11
N THR A 75 -13.67 7.31 -0.56
CA THR A 75 -14.28 6.88 -1.83
C THR A 75 -13.44 7.34 -3.01
N VAL A 76 -13.49 6.60 -4.13
CA VAL A 76 -12.81 6.95 -5.38
C VAL A 76 -13.73 6.81 -6.59
N SER A 77 -13.32 7.35 -7.74
CA SER A 77 -13.91 7.01 -9.05
C SER A 77 -12.79 6.61 -10.02
N SER A 78 -12.75 5.33 -10.39
CA SER A 78 -11.73 4.76 -11.27
C SER A 78 -12.14 4.79 -12.75
N GLY A 79 -11.36 4.13 -13.61
CA GLY A 79 -11.57 4.04 -15.04
C GLY A 79 -12.85 3.29 -15.43
N LYS A 80 -13.63 3.87 -16.36
CA LYS A 80 -14.85 3.27 -16.92
C LYS A 80 -14.53 2.09 -17.85
N PRO A 81 -15.52 1.25 -18.23
CA PRO A 81 -15.33 0.24 -19.26
C PRO A 81 -14.70 0.82 -20.55
N GLY A 82 -13.70 0.13 -21.10
CA GLY A 82 -12.90 0.63 -22.24
C GLY A 82 -11.73 1.53 -21.85
N HIS A 83 -11.68 2.04 -20.61
CA HIS A 83 -10.57 2.82 -20.05
C HIS A 83 -10.28 2.38 -18.61
N ALA A 84 -10.25 1.07 -18.36
CA ALA A 84 -10.11 0.51 -17.03
C ALA A 84 -8.80 0.97 -16.38
N THR A 85 -8.86 1.29 -15.08
CA THR A 85 -7.65 1.50 -14.28
C THR A 85 -6.90 0.18 -14.16
N PRO A 86 -5.59 0.13 -14.47
CA PRO A 86 -4.82 -1.10 -14.31
C PRO A 86 -4.67 -1.44 -12.82
N THR A 87 -4.79 -2.73 -12.48
CA THR A 87 -4.33 -3.22 -11.16
C THR A 87 -2.81 -3.34 -11.19
N GLY A 88 -2.14 -3.26 -10.04
CA GLY A 88 -0.69 -3.08 -10.04
C GLY A 88 -0.07 -2.71 -8.71
N VAL A 89 1.25 -2.79 -8.66
CA VAL A 89 2.04 -1.99 -7.71
C VAL A 89 2.69 -0.88 -8.51
N PHE A 90 2.32 0.35 -8.17
CA PHE A 90 2.79 1.57 -8.80
C PHE A 90 3.67 2.34 -7.82
N THR A 91 4.44 3.27 -8.37
CA THR A 91 5.13 4.29 -7.58
C THR A 91 4.74 5.67 -8.06
N ILE A 92 4.79 6.66 -7.17
CA ILE A 92 4.50 8.04 -7.55
C ILE A 92 5.70 8.62 -8.31
N LEU A 93 5.54 8.79 -9.62
CA LEU A 93 6.59 9.24 -10.55
C LEU A 93 6.70 10.77 -10.60
N GLN A 94 5.57 11.46 -10.47
CA GLN A 94 5.51 12.91 -10.59
C GLN A 94 4.41 13.45 -9.68
N LYS A 95 4.61 14.66 -9.17
CA LYS A 95 3.61 15.40 -8.41
C LYS A 95 3.46 16.82 -8.94
N ARG A 96 2.22 17.28 -9.09
CA ARG A 96 1.87 18.66 -9.50
C ARG A 96 0.58 19.08 -8.80
N VAL A 97 0.58 20.25 -8.15
CA VAL A 97 -0.63 20.79 -7.49
C VAL A 97 -1.63 21.25 -8.55
N ASP A 98 -1.15 21.99 -9.55
CA ASP A 98 -1.92 22.39 -10.70
C ASP A 98 -1.41 21.63 -11.93
N HIS A 99 -2.24 20.74 -12.46
CA HIS A 99 -1.95 19.95 -13.65
C HIS A 99 -3.19 19.87 -14.51
N HIS A 100 -2.99 19.85 -15.82
CA HIS A 100 -4.06 19.67 -16.78
C HIS A 100 -3.68 18.50 -17.70
N SER A 101 -4.68 17.70 -18.09
CA SER A 101 -4.47 16.52 -18.91
C SER A 101 -4.06 16.90 -20.34
N ASN A 102 -2.88 16.46 -20.77
CA ASN A 102 -2.42 16.56 -22.15
C ASN A 102 -3.26 15.71 -23.13
N LEU A 103 -3.92 14.66 -22.63
CA LEU A 103 -4.67 13.69 -23.45
C LEU A 103 -6.17 13.97 -23.51
N TYR A 104 -6.70 14.77 -22.57
CA TYR A 104 -8.14 14.97 -22.40
C TYR A 104 -8.49 16.46 -22.32
N ASN A 105 -8.37 17.16 -23.45
CA ASN A 105 -8.80 18.54 -23.66
C ASN A 105 -8.43 19.51 -22.51
N ASN A 106 -7.19 19.42 -22.01
CA ASN A 106 -6.71 20.25 -20.92
C ASN A 106 -7.60 20.18 -19.67
N ALA A 107 -8.20 19.02 -19.38
CA ALA A 107 -9.06 18.86 -18.21
C ALA A 107 -8.23 19.01 -16.91
N PRO A 108 -8.72 19.77 -15.92
CA PRO A 108 -7.98 20.00 -14.68
C PRO A 108 -7.84 18.70 -13.86
N MET A 109 -6.64 18.49 -13.33
CA MET A 109 -6.26 17.37 -12.47
C MET A 109 -5.57 17.90 -11.20
N PRO A 110 -6.30 18.56 -10.28
CA PRO A 110 -5.68 19.15 -9.10
C PRO A 110 -5.05 18.09 -8.19
N TYR A 111 -3.91 18.43 -7.59
CA TYR A 111 -3.11 17.53 -6.74
C TYR A 111 -2.74 16.21 -7.43
N MET A 112 -2.41 16.28 -8.72
CA MET A 112 -2.00 15.14 -9.53
C MET A 112 -0.76 14.46 -8.96
N GLN A 113 -0.83 13.13 -8.90
CA GLN A 113 0.27 12.22 -8.56
C GLN A 113 0.31 11.11 -9.61
N ARG A 114 1.29 11.17 -10.51
CA ARG A 114 1.42 10.28 -11.67
C ARG A 114 1.89 8.90 -11.22
N LEU A 115 1.24 7.86 -11.73
CA LEU A 115 1.57 6.46 -11.47
C LEU A 115 2.26 5.80 -12.66
N THR A 116 1.97 6.29 -13.87
CA THR A 116 2.54 5.78 -15.11
C THR A 116 2.82 6.90 -16.10
N TRP A 117 3.79 6.70 -16.99
CA TRP A 117 4.11 7.65 -18.05
C TRP A 117 3.05 7.71 -19.15
N ASP A 118 2.27 6.63 -19.33
CA ASP A 118 1.14 6.58 -20.28
C ASP A 118 -0.12 7.32 -19.80
N GLY A 119 -0.14 7.86 -18.57
CA GLY A 119 -1.14 8.84 -18.13
C GLY A 119 -2.02 8.46 -16.94
N ILE A 120 -1.81 7.29 -16.31
CA ILE A 120 -2.55 6.91 -15.11
C ILE A 120 -2.01 7.71 -13.91
N ALA A 121 -2.94 8.29 -13.14
CA ALA A 121 -2.61 9.17 -12.01
C ALA A 121 -3.69 9.13 -10.93
N LEU A 122 -3.31 9.51 -9.71
CA LEU A 122 -4.22 9.95 -8.65
C LEU A 122 -4.44 11.44 -8.79
N HIS A 123 -5.68 11.94 -8.72
CA HIS A 123 -5.94 13.39 -8.70
C HIS A 123 -7.33 13.69 -8.16
N ALA A 124 -7.59 14.95 -7.79
CA ALA A 124 -8.93 15.40 -7.46
C ALA A 124 -9.85 15.40 -8.69
N GLY A 125 -11.10 14.99 -8.54
CA GLY A 125 -12.07 15.02 -9.65
C GLY A 125 -13.50 14.73 -9.21
N SER A 126 -14.40 14.60 -10.19
CA SER A 126 -15.80 14.21 -9.92
C SER A 126 -15.90 12.73 -9.55
N LEU A 127 -16.67 12.44 -8.49
CA LEU A 127 -16.93 11.10 -7.97
C LEU A 127 -18.44 10.80 -8.05
N PRO A 128 -18.95 10.30 -9.19
CA PRO A 128 -20.38 10.03 -9.36
C PRO A 128 -20.86 8.76 -8.65
N GLY A 129 -19.98 8.08 -7.90
CA GLY A 129 -20.28 6.82 -7.20
C GLY A 129 -20.04 5.56 -7.99
N TYR A 130 -19.53 5.68 -9.22
CA TYR A 130 -19.15 4.56 -10.08
C TYR A 130 -17.87 4.89 -10.88
N PRO A 131 -17.20 3.90 -11.50
CA PRO A 131 -16.05 4.14 -12.36
C PRO A 131 -16.41 5.02 -13.57
N ALA A 132 -15.83 6.21 -13.65
CA ALA A 132 -16.21 7.24 -14.64
C ALA A 132 -15.00 8.00 -15.23
N SER A 133 -13.77 7.62 -14.88
CA SER A 133 -12.57 8.24 -15.41
C SER A 133 -12.11 7.55 -16.71
N HIS A 134 -11.06 8.09 -17.34
CA HIS A 134 -10.36 7.46 -18.46
C HIS A 134 -9.09 6.72 -17.99
N GLY A 135 -9.12 6.15 -16.79
CA GLY A 135 -8.04 5.32 -16.22
C GLY A 135 -7.49 5.86 -14.90
N CYS A 136 -7.50 7.17 -14.69
CA CYS A 136 -7.07 7.79 -13.44
C CYS A 136 -7.95 7.39 -12.23
N VAL A 137 -7.40 7.47 -11.02
CA VAL A 137 -8.18 7.31 -9.79
C VAL A 137 -8.53 8.70 -9.27
N ARG A 138 -9.81 9.07 -9.37
CA ARG A 138 -10.32 10.37 -8.90
C ARG A 138 -10.60 10.31 -7.40
N LEU A 139 -10.19 11.36 -6.70
CA LEU A 139 -10.31 11.52 -5.25
C LEU A 139 -11.14 12.77 -4.90
N PRO A 140 -11.77 12.85 -3.72
CA PRO A 140 -12.32 14.10 -3.21
C PRO A 140 -11.23 15.16 -3.10
N LEU A 141 -11.52 16.42 -3.44
CA LEU A 141 -10.51 17.49 -3.49
C LEU A 141 -9.75 17.68 -2.17
N ALA A 142 -10.47 17.72 -1.05
CA ALA A 142 -9.87 17.89 0.27
C ALA A 142 -8.96 16.72 0.64
N PHE A 143 -9.40 15.49 0.37
CA PHE A 143 -8.58 14.29 0.57
C PHE A 143 -7.34 14.29 -0.33
N ALA A 144 -7.49 14.65 -1.61
CA ALA A 144 -6.37 14.71 -2.55
C ALA A 144 -5.28 15.69 -2.07
N LYS A 145 -5.67 16.85 -1.51
CA LYS A 145 -4.76 17.81 -0.89
C LYS A 145 -4.02 17.20 0.31
N GLN A 146 -4.73 16.52 1.21
CA GLN A 146 -4.15 15.87 2.39
C GLN A 146 -3.18 14.74 1.99
N LEU A 147 -3.60 13.87 1.07
CA LEU A 147 -2.78 12.82 0.51
C LEU A 147 -1.51 13.39 -0.12
N TYR A 148 -1.63 14.45 -0.92
CA TYR A 148 -0.48 15.12 -1.53
C TYR A 148 0.51 15.65 -0.49
N GLY A 149 0.05 16.08 0.69
CA GLY A 149 0.94 16.53 1.77
C GLY A 149 1.78 15.41 2.38
N VAL A 150 1.26 14.18 2.43
CA VAL A 150 1.94 13.06 3.10
C VAL A 150 2.72 12.14 2.17
N THR A 151 2.47 12.23 0.86
CA THR A 151 3.17 11.39 -0.13
C THR A 151 4.45 12.05 -0.64
N LYS A 152 5.38 11.23 -1.14
CA LYS A 152 6.61 11.68 -1.82
C LYS A 152 6.77 10.92 -3.13
N LEU A 153 7.68 11.38 -4.00
CA LEU A 153 8.08 10.60 -5.17
C LEU A 153 8.62 9.23 -4.73
N GLY A 154 8.36 8.20 -5.53
CA GLY A 154 8.70 6.82 -5.25
C GLY A 154 7.71 6.09 -4.33
N LEU A 155 6.78 6.79 -3.67
CA LEU A 155 5.82 6.15 -2.76
C LEU A 155 4.99 5.07 -3.46
N THR A 156 4.79 3.95 -2.78
CA THR A 156 4.08 2.78 -3.31
C THR A 156 2.56 2.94 -3.25
N VAL A 157 1.91 2.69 -4.39
CA VAL A 157 0.45 2.65 -4.54
C VAL A 157 0.07 1.28 -5.08
N VAL A 158 -0.71 0.52 -4.32
CA VAL A 158 -1.26 -0.77 -4.77
C VAL A 158 -2.67 -0.54 -5.31
N ILE A 159 -2.97 -1.05 -6.50
CA ILE A 159 -4.33 -1.06 -7.07
C ILE A 159 -4.76 -2.50 -7.28
N THR A 160 -5.93 -2.87 -6.76
CA THR A 160 -6.47 -4.24 -6.79
C THR A 160 -7.95 -4.26 -7.18
N ASP A 161 -8.44 -5.39 -7.69
CA ASP A 161 -9.86 -5.64 -7.99
C ASP A 161 -10.56 -6.50 -6.91
N GLU A 162 -9.93 -6.65 -5.74
CA GLU A 162 -10.50 -7.38 -4.61
C GLU A 162 -11.41 -6.49 -3.76
N GLY A 163 -12.38 -7.08 -3.07
CA GLY A 163 -13.39 -6.34 -2.30
C GLY A 163 -13.74 -6.99 -0.98
N LEU A 164 -13.54 -6.23 0.10
CA LEU A 164 -14.24 -6.20 1.40
C LEU A 164 -13.36 -5.54 2.48
N VAL A 165 -13.91 -4.57 3.18
CA VAL A 165 -13.31 -3.64 4.15
C VAL A 165 -12.60 -4.34 5.33
N PRO A 166 -11.63 -3.69 6.00
CA PRO A 166 -10.96 -4.28 7.17
C PRO A 166 -11.96 -4.54 8.30
N GLU A 167 -12.25 -5.79 8.59
CA GLU A 167 -12.93 -6.22 9.83
C GLU A 167 -11.85 -6.67 10.83
N VAL A 168 -11.78 -6.03 11.99
CA VAL A 168 -10.94 -6.51 13.10
C VAL A 168 -11.75 -7.55 13.88
N ALA A 169 -11.39 -8.82 13.80
CA ALA A 169 -11.96 -9.90 14.64
C ALA A 169 -10.92 -11.02 14.91
N PRO A 170 -11.04 -11.75 16.05
CA PRO A 170 -9.96 -12.57 16.61
C PRO A 170 -9.83 -13.98 16.00
N ALA A 171 -8.61 -14.52 16.08
CA ALA A 171 -8.15 -15.76 15.44
C ALA A 171 -8.68 -17.08 16.05
N SER A 172 -8.60 -18.19 15.28
CA SER A 172 -8.37 -19.57 15.76
C SER A 172 -7.96 -20.55 14.64
N ASN A 173 -7.03 -21.46 14.96
CA ASN A 173 -6.42 -22.60 14.21
C ASN A 173 -7.28 -23.91 14.40
N PRO A 174 -6.97 -25.17 13.94
CA PRO A 174 -5.70 -25.76 13.40
C PRO A 174 -5.78 -26.88 12.28
N LEU A 175 -4.59 -27.24 11.72
CA LEU A 175 -4.04 -28.55 11.22
C LEU A 175 -4.74 -29.35 10.08
N THR A 176 -4.05 -29.87 9.05
CA THR A 176 -3.28 -31.14 9.05
C THR A 176 -2.40 -31.31 7.77
N THR A 177 -1.18 -31.85 7.91
CA THR A 177 -0.20 -32.21 6.86
C THR A 177 -0.52 -33.48 6.06
N PRO A 178 -0.01 -33.60 4.82
CA PRO A 178 0.98 -34.67 4.55
C PRO A 178 2.23 -34.18 3.79
N ALA A 179 3.26 -35.03 3.81
CA ALA A 179 4.65 -34.76 3.45
C ALA A 179 5.02 -35.17 2.00
N LEU A 180 6.24 -34.73 1.60
CA LEU A 180 7.09 -35.20 0.49
C LEU A 180 6.63 -34.68 -0.92
N ASP A 181 7.47 -34.15 -1.81
CA ASP A 181 8.82 -34.53 -2.21
C ASP A 181 9.65 -33.38 -2.83
N GLY A 182 10.98 -33.55 -2.90
CA GLY A 182 11.98 -32.56 -3.32
C GLY A 182 11.72 -31.83 -4.63
N HIS A 183 11.72 -30.50 -4.57
CA HIS A 183 11.73 -29.62 -5.73
C HIS A 183 13.04 -28.82 -5.71
N LYS A 184 13.89 -29.04 -6.72
CA LYS A 184 15.15 -28.34 -6.93
C LYS A 184 14.91 -26.83 -6.87
N THR A 185 15.72 -26.13 -6.06
CA THR A 185 15.70 -24.68 -5.93
C THR A 185 15.73 -24.03 -7.31
N PRO A 186 14.88 -23.03 -7.60
CA PRO A 186 14.96 -22.30 -8.86
C PRO A 186 16.34 -21.68 -8.99
N THR A 187 16.97 -21.79 -10.15
CA THR A 187 18.34 -21.28 -10.38
C THR A 187 18.36 -19.99 -11.18
N SER A 188 17.25 -19.61 -11.84
CA SER A 188 17.18 -18.43 -12.69
C SER A 188 16.70 -17.18 -11.92
N TYR A 189 17.53 -16.14 -11.94
CA TYR A 189 17.18 -14.80 -11.50
C TYR A 189 17.94 -13.72 -12.28
N SER A 190 17.42 -12.49 -12.26
CA SER A 190 18.12 -11.27 -12.65
C SER A 190 18.20 -10.35 -11.44
N TRP A 191 19.30 -9.61 -11.33
CA TRP A 191 19.54 -8.65 -10.27
C TRP A 191 20.41 -7.50 -10.79
N ASN A 192 19.82 -6.31 -10.84
CA ASN A 192 20.33 -5.10 -11.48
C ASN A 192 20.05 -3.87 -10.56
N PRO A 193 20.65 -3.82 -9.36
CA PRO A 193 20.41 -2.77 -8.36
C PRO A 193 20.85 -1.38 -8.84
N GLU A 194 21.77 -1.32 -9.81
CA GLU A 194 22.26 -0.10 -10.44
C GLU A 194 21.18 0.67 -11.22
N LEU A 195 20.10 0.01 -11.67
CA LEU A 195 19.00 0.66 -12.38
C LEU A 195 18.26 1.68 -11.51
N ALA A 196 18.27 1.46 -10.19
CA ALA A 196 17.78 2.40 -9.19
C ALA A 196 18.62 2.25 -7.91
N PRO A 197 19.69 3.06 -7.73
CA PRO A 197 20.60 2.91 -6.60
C PRO A 197 19.96 3.18 -5.24
N THR A 198 18.93 4.04 -5.19
CA THR A 198 18.27 4.49 -3.97
C THR A 198 16.76 4.53 -4.13
N GLY A 199 16.04 4.50 -3.02
CA GLY A 199 14.59 4.72 -2.98
C GLY A 199 13.82 3.56 -2.34
N PRO A 200 12.50 3.68 -2.24
CA PRO A 200 11.66 2.68 -1.58
C PRO A 200 11.67 1.36 -2.37
N VAL A 201 11.69 0.26 -1.62
CA VAL A 201 11.66 -1.10 -2.16
C VAL A 201 10.24 -1.66 -2.13
N SER A 202 9.80 -2.18 -3.27
CA SER A 202 8.52 -2.87 -3.42
C SER A 202 8.76 -4.27 -3.97
N ILE A 203 8.25 -5.27 -3.28
CA ILE A 203 8.32 -6.67 -3.67
C ILE A 203 6.95 -7.10 -4.15
N ILE A 204 6.90 -7.84 -5.25
CA ILE A 204 5.68 -8.39 -5.82
C ILE A 204 5.88 -9.88 -5.99
N VAL A 205 5.02 -10.67 -5.36
CA VAL A 205 5.02 -12.13 -5.40
C VAL A 205 3.77 -12.56 -6.16
N SER A 206 3.94 -13.08 -7.38
CA SER A 206 2.83 -13.60 -8.19
C SER A 206 2.76 -15.11 -8.10
N GLY A 207 1.63 -15.60 -7.60
CA GLY A 207 1.34 -17.03 -7.56
C GLY A 207 1.10 -17.63 -8.93
N ARG A 208 0.41 -16.91 -9.82
CA ARG A 208 0.09 -17.40 -11.18
C ARG A 208 1.31 -17.42 -12.09
N ASP A 209 2.16 -16.41 -12.00
CA ASP A 209 3.39 -16.37 -12.80
C ASP A 209 4.54 -17.16 -12.16
N ARG A 210 4.35 -17.63 -10.91
CA ARG A 210 5.39 -18.31 -10.12
C ARG A 210 6.68 -17.50 -10.14
N ARG A 211 6.56 -16.21 -9.85
CA ARG A 211 7.62 -15.22 -10.00
C ARG A 211 7.58 -14.19 -8.88
N ILE A 212 8.77 -13.82 -8.41
CA ILE A 212 8.98 -12.68 -7.53
C ILE A 212 9.64 -11.55 -8.33
N VAL A 213 9.18 -10.32 -8.13
CA VAL A 213 9.74 -9.11 -8.72
C VAL A 213 10.09 -8.13 -7.61
N VAL A 214 11.27 -7.54 -7.72
CA VAL A 214 11.76 -6.52 -6.79
C VAL A 214 11.91 -5.22 -7.57
N MET A 215 11.18 -4.20 -7.11
CA MET A 215 11.26 -2.86 -7.64
C MET A 215 11.93 -1.93 -6.62
N ARG A 216 12.69 -0.97 -7.12
CA ARG A 216 13.15 0.19 -6.33
C ARG A 216 12.84 1.46 -7.09
N ASN A 217 12.16 2.40 -6.43
CA ASN A 217 11.80 3.68 -7.01
C ASN A 217 11.10 3.57 -8.39
N GLY A 218 10.24 2.56 -8.57
CA GLY A 218 9.48 2.34 -9.81
C GLY A 218 10.22 1.62 -10.93
N LYS A 219 11.48 1.22 -10.74
CA LYS A 219 12.24 0.40 -11.70
C LYS A 219 12.40 -1.02 -11.16
N GLN A 220 12.21 -2.02 -12.03
CA GLN A 220 12.51 -3.41 -11.68
C GLN A 220 14.03 -3.57 -11.55
N ILE A 221 14.50 -3.87 -10.34
CA ILE A 221 15.92 -4.13 -10.05
C ILE A 221 16.20 -5.61 -9.85
N GLY A 222 15.18 -6.46 -9.81
CA GLY A 222 15.38 -7.90 -9.69
C GLY A 222 14.13 -8.69 -10.00
N THR A 223 14.33 -9.92 -10.46
CA THR A 223 13.26 -10.89 -10.65
C THR A 223 13.80 -12.30 -10.50
N ALA A 224 13.02 -13.20 -9.93
CA ALA A 224 13.38 -14.61 -9.82
C ALA A 224 12.18 -15.53 -9.98
N SER A 225 12.45 -16.76 -10.38
CA SER A 225 11.46 -17.84 -10.32
C SER A 225 11.13 -18.16 -8.86
N LEU A 226 9.86 -18.45 -8.58
CA LEU A 226 9.31 -18.71 -7.26
C LEU A 226 8.61 -20.07 -7.26
N MET A 227 9.00 -20.95 -6.35
CA MET A 227 8.17 -22.12 -6.01
C MET A 227 7.34 -21.79 -4.79
N LEU A 228 6.14 -22.32 -4.75
CA LEU A 228 5.20 -22.14 -3.65
C LEU A 228 4.80 -23.52 -3.16
N ASP A 229 4.86 -23.71 -1.85
CA ASP A 229 4.40 -24.94 -1.20
C ASP A 229 2.87 -25.04 -1.28
N GLU A 230 2.19 -23.89 -1.24
CA GLU A 230 0.74 -23.76 -1.35
C GLU A 230 0.38 -22.67 -2.37
N PRO A 231 -0.72 -22.84 -3.14
CA PRO A 231 -1.17 -21.80 -4.04
C PRO A 231 -1.60 -20.53 -3.29
N ILE A 232 -1.23 -19.36 -3.83
CA ILE A 232 -1.74 -18.08 -3.34
C ILE A 232 -3.20 -17.95 -3.75
N THR A 233 -4.11 -17.99 -2.78
CA THR A 233 -5.56 -17.91 -2.99
C THR A 233 -6.11 -16.50 -2.84
N THR A 234 -5.45 -15.65 -2.05
CA THR A 234 -5.88 -14.28 -1.77
C THR A 234 -4.74 -13.30 -1.98
N THR A 235 -5.08 -12.07 -2.40
CA THR A 235 -4.11 -10.98 -2.45
C THR A 235 -3.89 -10.45 -1.03
N GLN A 236 -2.63 -10.32 -0.62
CA GLN A 236 -2.19 -9.81 0.68
C GLN A 236 -1.11 -8.76 0.48
N ALA A 237 -1.11 -7.71 1.30
CA ALA A 237 -0.06 -6.70 1.29
C ALA A 237 0.60 -6.64 2.67
N PHE A 238 1.89 -6.36 2.68
CA PHE A 238 2.70 -6.28 3.90
C PHE A 238 3.57 -5.03 3.85
N ASN A 239 3.83 -4.48 5.03
CA ASN A 239 4.81 -3.44 5.24
C ASN A 239 5.90 -3.94 6.19
N LEU A 240 7.16 -3.74 5.83
CA LEU A 240 8.28 -4.05 6.70
C LEU A 240 8.39 -2.97 7.78
N ARG A 241 8.11 -3.33 9.03
CA ARG A 241 8.08 -2.40 10.16
C ARG A 241 9.46 -2.19 10.79
N ALA A 242 10.23 -3.27 10.93
CA ALA A 242 11.53 -3.28 11.57
C ALA A 242 12.36 -4.47 11.07
N ILE A 243 13.66 -4.42 11.30
CA ILE A 243 14.57 -5.56 11.16
C ILE A 243 15.39 -5.60 12.45
N ASP A 244 15.37 -6.72 13.18
CA ASP A 244 16.14 -6.91 14.41
C ASP A 244 16.91 -8.25 14.38
N ALA A 245 17.44 -8.68 15.53
CA ALA A 245 18.19 -9.94 15.67
C ALA A 245 17.38 -11.21 15.32
N ASN A 246 16.05 -11.14 15.41
CA ASN A 246 15.11 -12.20 15.05
C ASN A 246 14.65 -12.10 13.58
N GLY A 247 15.10 -11.06 12.85
CA GLY A 247 14.90 -10.89 11.43
C GLY A 247 13.92 -9.77 11.06
N ALA A 248 13.31 -9.90 9.88
CA ALA A 248 12.42 -8.89 9.32
C ALA A 248 10.99 -8.99 9.89
N HIS A 249 10.44 -7.89 10.39
CA HIS A 249 9.09 -7.82 10.94
C HIS A 249 8.10 -7.27 9.91
N TRP A 250 7.43 -8.17 9.21
CA TRP A 250 6.44 -7.82 8.18
C TRP A 250 5.05 -7.76 8.78
N THR A 251 4.45 -6.57 8.82
CA THR A 251 3.07 -6.40 9.26
C THR A 251 2.13 -6.46 8.07
N ARG A 252 1.11 -7.32 8.16
CA ARG A 252 0.04 -7.43 7.17
C ARG A 252 -0.79 -6.15 7.16
N LEU A 253 -0.91 -5.55 5.99
CA LEU A 253 -1.81 -4.43 5.74
C LEU A 253 -3.20 -5.01 5.45
N PRO A 254 -4.25 -4.49 6.10
CA PRO A 254 -5.59 -4.91 5.75
C PRO A 254 -5.90 -4.52 4.30
N LEU A 255 -6.06 -5.53 3.45
CA LEU A 255 -6.48 -5.35 2.07
C LEU A 255 -7.99 -5.55 1.95
N PRO A 256 -8.64 -4.76 1.08
CA PRO A 256 -10.03 -5.02 0.75
C PRO A 256 -10.19 -6.44 0.14
N GLY A 257 -10.86 -7.36 0.83
CA GLY A 257 -11.18 -8.72 0.38
C GLY A 257 -10.32 -9.83 1.00
N GLY A 258 -9.44 -9.52 1.96
CA GLY A 258 -8.43 -10.43 2.51
C GLY A 258 -8.91 -11.53 3.48
N GLY A 259 -10.21 -11.64 3.76
CA GLY A 259 -10.74 -12.59 4.75
C GLY A 259 -10.32 -12.28 6.19
N THR A 260 -10.68 -13.15 7.13
CA THR A 260 -10.60 -12.97 8.60
C THR A 260 -9.19 -12.83 9.18
N ASN A 261 -8.13 -12.90 8.37
CA ASN A 261 -6.74 -12.66 8.78
C ASN A 261 -6.35 -11.19 8.56
N ALA A 262 -7.18 -10.26 9.03
CA ALA A 262 -7.11 -8.83 8.70
C ALA A 262 -6.02 -8.03 9.44
N GLY A 263 -5.16 -8.69 10.22
CA GLY A 263 -4.07 -8.05 10.93
C GLY A 263 -3.09 -9.07 11.50
N GLY A 264 -1.86 -8.63 11.76
CA GLY A 264 -0.82 -9.45 12.36
C GLY A 264 0.51 -9.41 11.64
N GLU A 265 1.55 -9.90 12.31
CA GLU A 265 2.87 -10.09 11.72
C GLU A 265 2.87 -11.38 10.88
N LEU A 266 3.57 -11.36 9.74
CA LEU A 266 3.84 -12.55 8.93
C LEU A 266 4.62 -13.55 9.77
N THR A 267 4.07 -14.73 10.00
CA THR A 267 4.68 -15.73 10.89
C THR A 267 5.91 -16.38 10.24
N ALA A 268 6.75 -17.04 11.04
CA ALA A 268 7.89 -17.80 10.51
C ALA A 268 7.45 -18.88 9.52
N ASP A 269 6.38 -19.61 9.85
CA ASP A 269 5.81 -20.66 9.00
C ASP A 269 5.26 -20.10 7.68
N GLU A 270 4.64 -18.91 7.69
CA GLU A 270 4.18 -18.28 6.45
C GLU A 270 5.35 -17.86 5.54
N ARG A 271 6.50 -17.46 6.12
CA ARG A 271 7.71 -17.09 5.37
C ARG A 271 8.37 -18.26 4.68
N THR A 272 8.18 -19.49 5.17
CA THR A 272 8.79 -20.68 4.58
C THR A 272 8.03 -21.23 3.38
N LYS A 273 6.79 -20.76 3.14
CA LYS A 273 5.91 -21.26 2.06
C LYS A 273 6.34 -20.90 0.64
N GLY A 274 7.34 -20.02 0.48
CA GLY A 274 7.83 -19.54 -0.81
C GLY A 274 9.34 -19.71 -0.95
N HIS A 275 9.77 -20.31 -2.06
CA HIS A 275 11.17 -20.64 -2.33
C HIS A 275 11.68 -19.89 -3.55
N VAL A 276 12.76 -19.14 -3.36
CA VAL A 276 13.50 -18.39 -4.38
C VAL A 276 14.97 -18.81 -4.32
N PRO A 277 15.78 -18.58 -5.39
CA PRO A 277 17.21 -18.88 -5.35
C PRO A 277 17.90 -18.20 -4.15
N ASP A 278 18.76 -18.92 -3.42
CA ASP A 278 19.39 -18.40 -2.19
C ASP A 278 20.22 -17.14 -2.44
N ALA A 279 20.95 -17.09 -3.56
CA ALA A 279 21.70 -15.91 -3.97
C ALA A 279 20.78 -14.69 -4.21
N PHE A 280 19.57 -14.91 -4.74
CA PHE A 280 18.59 -13.85 -4.90
C PHE A 280 18.02 -13.39 -3.56
N ARG A 281 17.71 -14.34 -2.65
CA ARG A 281 17.24 -14.06 -1.29
C ARG A 281 18.22 -13.18 -0.52
N GLN A 282 19.50 -13.56 -0.49
CA GLN A 282 20.56 -12.80 0.19
C GLN A 282 20.69 -11.36 -0.36
N LYS A 283 20.61 -11.21 -1.69
CA LYS A 283 20.65 -9.90 -2.35
C LYS A 283 19.42 -9.04 -2.01
N LEU A 284 18.24 -9.65 -1.93
CA LEU A 284 17.01 -8.98 -1.52
C LEU A 284 17.09 -8.53 -0.07
N GLU A 285 17.46 -9.42 0.85
CA GLU A 285 17.60 -9.13 2.28
C GLU A 285 18.58 -7.97 2.54
N ALA A 286 19.69 -7.92 1.80
CA ALA A 286 20.70 -6.86 1.91
C ALA A 286 20.18 -5.45 1.57
N ILE A 287 19.04 -5.33 0.88
CA ILE A 287 18.47 -4.04 0.48
C ILE A 287 17.17 -3.68 1.22
N LEU A 288 16.66 -4.59 2.06
CA LEU A 288 15.44 -4.35 2.81
C LEU A 288 15.69 -3.29 3.89
N THR A 289 14.75 -2.36 3.98
CA THR A 289 14.72 -1.32 5.01
C THR A 289 13.29 -1.16 5.51
N PRO A 290 13.09 -0.73 6.77
CA PRO A 290 11.77 -0.36 7.26
C PRO A 290 11.04 0.57 6.28
N GLY A 291 9.82 0.21 5.91
CA GLY A 291 9.05 0.86 4.86
C GLY A 291 8.98 0.12 3.53
N ALA A 292 9.77 -0.93 3.34
CA ALA A 292 9.58 -1.82 2.19
C ALA A 292 8.14 -2.38 2.17
N THR A 293 7.57 -2.50 0.98
CA THR A 293 6.21 -3.05 0.79
C THR A 293 6.31 -4.37 0.05
N MET A 294 5.51 -5.36 0.44
CA MET A 294 5.40 -6.63 -0.28
C MET A 294 3.94 -6.89 -0.64
N LEU A 295 3.65 -7.09 -1.92
CA LEU A 295 2.35 -7.54 -2.41
C LEU A 295 2.46 -9.00 -2.81
N VAL A 296 1.66 -9.86 -2.19
CA VAL A 296 1.50 -11.27 -2.54
C VAL A 296 0.15 -11.41 -3.23
N THR A 297 0.11 -11.88 -4.48
CA THR A 297 -1.14 -11.92 -5.26
C THR A 297 -1.24 -13.18 -6.10
N ARG A 298 -2.49 -13.61 -6.33
CA ARG A 298 -2.84 -14.67 -7.29
C ARG A 298 -2.74 -14.20 -8.74
N GLU A 299 -2.66 -12.91 -9.00
CA GLU A 299 -2.73 -12.33 -10.34
C GLU A 299 -1.40 -12.41 -11.10
N THR A 300 -1.47 -12.34 -12.44
CA THR A 300 -0.31 -12.30 -13.35
C THR A 300 0.31 -10.90 -13.43
N LEU A 301 1.62 -10.82 -13.63
CA LEU A 301 2.46 -9.61 -13.71
C LEU A 301 2.59 -9.04 -15.14
N ALA A 302 1.76 -9.50 -16.09
CA ALA A 302 1.89 -9.16 -17.51
C ALA A 302 1.78 -7.64 -17.80
N THR A 303 2.64 -7.16 -18.70
CA THR A 303 2.63 -5.78 -19.22
C THR A 303 1.43 -5.57 -20.14
N SER A 304 0.52 -4.67 -19.73
CA SER A 304 -0.49 -3.96 -20.54
C SER A 304 -1.38 -4.79 -21.50
N GLY A 305 -2.66 -4.88 -21.16
CA GLY A 305 -3.78 -5.19 -22.05
C GLY A 305 -5.05 -5.37 -21.22
N THR A 306 -6.24 -5.26 -21.77
CA THR A 306 -7.50 -5.33 -21.00
C THR A 306 -7.81 -6.72 -20.42
N GLY A 307 -8.32 -6.79 -19.18
CA GLY A 307 -8.79 -7.99 -18.47
C GLY A 307 -7.83 -8.49 -17.38
N SER A 308 -8.20 -8.34 -16.10
CA SER A 308 -7.52 -8.78 -14.86
C SER A 308 -6.01 -9.02 -14.99
N LYS A 309 -5.23 -7.94 -14.92
CA LYS A 309 -3.77 -7.93 -15.09
C LYS A 309 -3.13 -7.00 -14.08
N LEU A 310 -2.26 -7.54 -13.21
CA LEU A 310 -1.40 -6.73 -12.36
C LEU A 310 -0.27 -6.19 -13.23
N ALA A 311 -0.28 -4.90 -13.55
CA ALA A 311 0.80 -4.26 -14.27
C ALA A 311 2.01 -4.10 -13.33
N VAL A 312 3.12 -4.76 -13.66
CA VAL A 312 4.45 -4.46 -13.14
C VAL A 312 5.20 -3.76 -14.26
N LEU A 313 5.14 -2.43 -14.28
CA LEU A 313 5.74 -1.66 -15.36
C LEU A 313 7.20 -1.34 -15.04
N VAL A 314 8.10 -1.92 -15.84
CA VAL A 314 9.48 -1.47 -15.99
C VAL A 314 9.44 -0.15 -16.73
N THR A 315 9.97 0.91 -16.11
CA THR A 315 9.92 2.27 -16.66
C THR A 315 11.26 2.62 -17.30
N ASP A 316 11.33 2.45 -18.62
CA ASP A 316 12.33 3.17 -19.42
C ASP A 316 11.87 4.63 -19.58
N GLU A 317 12.79 5.56 -19.35
CA GLU A 317 12.60 6.95 -19.74
C GLU A 317 12.72 7.03 -21.28
N LYS A 318 11.76 7.67 -21.94
CA LYS A 318 11.97 8.16 -23.31
C LYS A 318 12.66 9.51 -23.25
#